data_AF-A0A0E3R9E1-F1
#
_entry.id   AF-A0A0E3R9E1-F1
#
_cell.length_a   1.000
_cell.length_b   1.000
_cell.length_c   1.000
_cell.angle_alpha   90.00
_cell.angle_beta   90.00
_cell.angle_gamma   90.00
#
_symmetry.space_group_name_H-M   'P 1'
#
loop_
_entity.id
_entity.type
_entity.pdbx_description
1 polymer ?
#
loop_
_entity_poly.entity_id
_entity_poly.type
_entity_poly.pdbx_seq_one_letter_code
_entity_poly.pdbx_strand_id
1 'polypeptide(L)'
;MQELLDFTEGNTFIVVGEYHGNPGELSFHDNEGKLLFSIRFSDRYSEEIDSYWFPDVLPVLTGEGEIAEALESFFHFERVESDRVSQLPQNSLVMAIGDKEIDFIGSGKSLFKFNIKGFKKY
;
A
#
# COMPACT_ATOMS: atom_id res chain seq x y z
N MET A 1 14.00 1.64 -18.02
CA MET A 1 12.88 2.61 -18.04
C MET A 1 12.05 2.47 -19.29
N GLN A 2 12.59 2.67 -20.50
CA GLN A 2 11.81 2.50 -21.73
C GLN A 2 11.09 1.14 -21.82
N GLU A 3 11.80 0.04 -21.54
CA GLU A 3 11.19 -1.30 -21.53
C GLU A 3 10.03 -1.46 -20.54
N LEU A 4 10.08 -0.78 -19.39
CA LEU A 4 8.98 -0.78 -18.41
C LEU A 4 7.79 0.06 -18.91
N LEU A 5 8.06 1.17 -19.59
CA LEU A 5 7.02 2.02 -20.18
C LEU A 5 6.29 1.30 -21.32
N ASP A 6 7.06 0.60 -22.15
CA ASP A 6 6.51 -0.22 -23.24
C ASP A 6 5.66 -1.36 -22.66
N PHE A 7 6.13 -2.02 -21.58
CA PHE A 7 5.39 -3.09 -20.91
C PHE A 7 4.11 -2.61 -20.21
N THR A 8 4.14 -1.41 -19.63
CA THR A 8 2.99 -0.83 -18.92
C THR A 8 2.02 -0.14 -19.87
N GLU A 9 2.31 -0.12 -21.18
CA GLU A 9 1.52 0.53 -22.22
C GLU A 9 1.24 2.02 -21.92
N GLY A 10 2.19 2.68 -21.26
CA GLY A 10 2.04 4.07 -20.82
C GLY A 10 1.00 4.26 -19.71
N ASN A 11 0.80 3.27 -18.83
CA ASN A 11 0.04 3.44 -17.59
C ASN A 11 0.96 3.78 -16.41
N THR A 12 0.38 4.33 -15.33
CA THR A 12 1.10 4.47 -14.06
C THR A 12 1.51 3.11 -13.52
N PHE A 13 2.68 3.01 -12.90
CA PHE A 13 3.18 1.75 -12.39
C PHE A 13 3.93 1.90 -11.06
N ILE A 14 3.98 0.80 -10.32
CA ILE A 14 4.70 0.70 -9.06
C ILE A 14 5.86 -0.27 -9.27
N VAL A 15 7.06 0.15 -8.85
CA VAL A 15 8.24 -0.71 -8.79
C VAL A 15 8.46 -1.10 -7.34
N VAL A 16 8.61 -2.42 -7.11
CA VAL A 16 9.02 -2.96 -5.81
C VAL A 16 10.53 -3.12 -5.82
N GLY A 17 11.23 -2.29 -5.06
CA GLY A 17 12.67 -2.37 -4.86
C GLY A 17 13.02 -3.32 -3.73
N GLU A 18 14.19 -3.96 -3.83
CA GLU A 18 14.72 -4.86 -2.81
C GLU A 18 15.90 -4.26 -2.02
N TYR A 19 16.06 -4.72 -0.78
CA TYR A 19 17.21 -4.47 0.07
C TYR A 19 17.65 -5.78 0.72
N HIS A 20 18.83 -6.28 0.35
CA HIS A 20 19.36 -7.60 0.74
C HIS A 20 18.39 -8.75 0.45
N GLY A 21 17.73 -8.72 -0.71
CA GLY A 21 16.78 -9.75 -1.15
C GLY A 21 15.39 -9.68 -0.51
N ASN A 22 15.10 -8.66 0.29
CA ASN A 22 13.77 -8.42 0.85
C ASN A 22 13.13 -7.19 0.19
N PRO A 23 11.81 -7.16 -0.04
CA PRO A 23 11.12 -5.92 -0.42
C PRO A 23 11.41 -4.80 0.58
N GLY A 24 11.83 -3.64 0.08
CA GLY A 24 12.25 -2.52 0.92
C GLY A 24 11.88 -1.14 0.40
N GLU A 25 11.37 -1.05 -0.82
CA GLU A 25 10.92 0.21 -1.41
C GLU A 25 9.70 0.00 -2.33
N LEU A 26 8.73 0.90 -2.24
CA LEU A 26 7.70 1.10 -3.25
C LEU A 26 7.96 2.42 -3.95
N SER A 27 8.08 2.41 -5.27
CA SER A 27 8.31 3.59 -6.10
C SER A 27 7.20 3.74 -7.13
N PHE A 28 6.45 4.84 -7.02
CA PHE A 28 5.25 5.13 -7.80
C PHE A 28 5.59 6.07 -8.94
N HIS A 29 5.35 5.63 -10.17
CA HIS A 29 5.69 6.35 -11.38
C HIS A 29 4.43 6.71 -12.17
N ASP A 30 4.47 7.86 -12.84
CA ASP A 30 3.47 8.20 -13.85
C ASP A 30 3.69 7.44 -15.16
N ASN A 31 2.84 7.71 -16.14
CA ASN A 31 2.88 7.15 -17.47
C ASN A 31 4.07 7.58 -18.33
N GLU A 32 4.82 8.62 -17.91
CA GLU A 32 6.07 9.04 -18.55
C GLU A 32 7.30 8.43 -17.85
N GLY A 33 7.08 7.66 -16.78
CA GLY A 33 8.12 7.03 -15.99
C GLY A 33 8.80 7.98 -15.02
N LYS A 34 8.22 9.15 -14.76
CA LYS A 34 8.67 10.05 -13.71
C LYS A 34 8.27 9.48 -12.35
N LEU A 35 9.24 9.37 -11.45
CA LEU A 35 9.00 9.03 -10.05
C LEU A 35 8.24 10.17 -9.37
N LEU A 36 7.06 9.87 -8.83
CA LEU A 36 6.19 10.84 -8.15
C LEU A 36 6.26 10.70 -6.63
N PHE A 37 6.38 9.46 -6.15
CA PHE A 37 6.36 9.15 -4.73
C PHE A 37 7.16 7.87 -4.46
N SER A 38 7.85 7.80 -3.33
CA SER A 38 8.44 6.55 -2.85
C SER A 38 8.30 6.37 -1.35
N ILE A 39 8.14 5.12 -0.92
CA ILE A 39 8.14 4.70 0.48
C ILE A 39 9.24 3.67 0.67
N ARG A 40 10.13 3.90 1.63
CA ARG A 40 11.06 2.87 2.14
C ARG A 40 10.44 2.20 3.35
N PHE A 41 10.48 0.87 3.39
CA PHE A 41 9.86 0.10 4.45
C PHE A 41 10.65 -1.17 4.80
N SER A 42 10.23 -1.83 5.88
CA SER A 42 10.49 -3.25 6.12
C SER A 42 9.17 -3.94 6.40
N ASP A 43 8.92 -5.08 5.78
CA ASP A 43 7.70 -5.85 6.00
C ASP A 43 7.78 -6.68 7.29
N ARG A 44 6.61 -6.92 7.89
CA ARG A 44 6.44 -7.83 9.02
C ARG A 44 5.11 -8.55 8.87
N TYR A 45 5.13 -9.87 8.79
CA TYR A 45 3.93 -10.69 8.82
C TYR A 45 3.39 -10.85 10.24
N SER A 46 2.08 -10.97 10.36
CA SER A 46 1.45 -11.28 11.64
C SER A 46 1.81 -12.70 12.07
N GLU A 47 2.20 -12.86 13.34
CA GLU A 47 2.46 -14.17 13.94
C GLU A 47 1.17 -14.93 14.25
N GLU A 48 0.01 -14.27 14.18
CA GLU A 48 -1.30 -14.84 14.51
C GLU A 48 -2.00 -15.52 13.32
N ILE A 49 -1.46 -15.38 12.11
CA ILE A 49 -2.08 -15.85 10.87
C ILE A 49 -1.06 -16.63 10.04
N ASP A 50 -1.27 -17.94 9.94
CA ASP A 50 -0.45 -18.82 9.10
C ASP A 50 -0.77 -18.64 7.61
N SER A 51 -2.04 -18.47 7.26
CA SER A 51 -2.50 -18.29 5.87
C SER A 51 -3.80 -17.50 5.80
N TYR A 52 -3.99 -16.79 4.69
CA TYR A 52 -5.17 -15.96 4.46
C TYR A 52 -5.66 -16.10 3.01
N TRP A 53 -6.97 -16.29 2.83
CA TRP A 53 -7.62 -16.33 1.53
C TRP A 53 -8.30 -14.99 1.28
N PHE A 54 -7.81 -14.25 0.28
CA PHE A 54 -8.33 -12.94 -0.04
C PHE A 54 -9.73 -13.04 -0.66
N PRO A 55 -10.72 -12.32 -0.12
CA PRO A 55 -12.03 -12.21 -0.75
C PRO A 55 -11.94 -11.36 -2.02
N ASP A 56 -12.86 -11.60 -2.96
CA ASP A 56 -13.00 -10.80 -4.19
C ASP A 56 -13.79 -9.51 -3.89
N VAL A 57 -13.14 -8.60 -3.16
CA VAL A 57 -13.68 -7.27 -2.80
C VAL A 57 -12.61 -6.21 -3.00
N LEU A 58 -13.05 -5.00 -3.37
CA LEU A 58 -12.14 -3.87 -3.43
C LEU A 58 -11.68 -3.47 -2.02
N PRO A 59 -10.38 -3.23 -1.81
CA PRO A 59 -9.90 -2.72 -0.54
C PRO A 59 -10.31 -1.26 -0.33
N VAL A 60 -10.37 -0.87 0.94
CA VAL A 60 -10.54 0.52 1.37
C VAL A 60 -9.29 1.02 2.06
N LEU A 61 -9.14 2.34 2.13
CA LEU A 61 -8.03 3.02 2.80
C LEU A 61 -8.57 3.76 4.03
N THR A 62 -7.80 3.77 5.11
CA THR A 62 -8.03 4.68 6.26
C THR A 62 -6.71 5.30 6.68
N GLY A 63 -6.76 6.43 7.36
CA GLY A 63 -5.59 7.15 7.82
C GLY A 63 -5.53 8.59 7.33
N GLU A 64 -4.53 9.33 7.79
CA GLU A 64 -4.30 10.75 7.49
C GLU A 64 -2.85 11.02 7.06
N GLY A 65 -2.58 12.24 6.58
CA GLY A 65 -1.25 12.69 6.19
C GLY A 65 -0.81 12.35 4.77
N GLU A 66 0.41 12.76 4.43
CA GLU A 66 0.93 12.77 3.05
C GLU A 66 1.00 11.38 2.42
N ILE A 67 1.27 10.34 3.22
CA ILE A 67 1.32 8.96 2.73
C ILE A 67 -0.09 8.49 2.35
N ALA A 68 -1.09 8.79 3.18
CA ALA A 68 -2.48 8.43 2.90
C ALA A 68 -2.99 9.14 1.64
N GLU A 69 -2.73 10.45 1.50
CA GLU A 69 -3.07 11.21 0.30
C GLU A 69 -2.39 10.65 -0.96
N ALA A 70 -1.10 10.31 -0.88
CA ALA A 70 -0.38 9.73 -2.01
C ALA A 70 -0.98 8.38 -2.41
N LEU A 71 -1.16 7.45 -1.46
CA LEU A 71 -1.68 6.12 -1.75
C LEU A 71 -3.13 6.14 -2.24
N GLU A 72 -3.97 7.04 -1.71
CA GLU A 72 -5.32 7.29 -2.24
C GLU A 72 -5.27 7.75 -3.70
N SER A 73 -4.35 8.66 -4.03
CA SER A 73 -4.19 9.14 -5.41
C SER A 73 -3.69 8.07 -6.39
N PHE A 74 -2.91 7.08 -5.94
CA PHE A 74 -2.39 6.03 -6.83
C PHE A 74 -3.32 4.83 -6.96
N PHE A 75 -3.95 4.42 -5.86
CA PHE A 75 -4.79 3.22 -5.85
C PHE A 75 -6.26 3.50 -6.10
N HIS A 76 -6.71 4.74 -5.90
CA HIS A 76 -8.12 5.14 -6.02
C HIS A 76 -9.07 4.30 -5.14
N PHE A 77 -8.57 3.82 -4.00
CA PHE A 77 -9.40 3.14 -3.00
C PHE A 77 -10.28 4.15 -2.27
N GLU A 78 -11.49 3.74 -1.89
CA GLU A 78 -12.36 4.56 -1.06
C GLU A 78 -11.68 4.82 0.29
N ARG A 79 -11.59 6.11 0.67
CA ARG A 79 -11.08 6.52 1.97
C ARG A 79 -12.21 6.57 2.99
N VAL A 80 -12.10 5.74 4.01
CA VAL A 80 -13.06 5.62 5.10
C VAL A 80 -12.47 6.28 6.35
N GLU A 81 -13.31 7.00 7.10
CA GLU A 81 -12.91 7.58 8.38
C GLU A 81 -12.55 6.48 9.39
N SER A 82 -11.50 6.71 10.18
CA SER A 82 -10.91 5.68 11.06
C SER A 82 -11.90 5.07 12.06
N ASP A 83 -12.86 5.85 12.56
CA ASP A 83 -13.90 5.38 13.49
C ASP A 83 -14.96 4.49 12.81
N ARG A 84 -15.12 4.64 11.48
CA ARG A 84 -16.06 3.86 10.67
C ARG A 84 -15.50 2.53 10.17
N VAL A 85 -14.20 2.28 10.33
CA VAL A 85 -13.56 0.99 9.99
C VAL A 85 -14.23 -0.17 10.72
N SER A 86 -14.64 0.03 11.97
CA SER A 86 -15.35 -0.97 12.78
C SER A 86 -16.73 -1.37 12.26
N GLN A 87 -17.30 -0.57 11.35
CA GLN A 87 -18.63 -0.77 10.76
C GLN A 87 -18.56 -1.46 9.40
N LEU A 88 -17.35 -1.70 8.87
CA LEU A 88 -17.16 -2.37 7.60
C LEU A 88 -17.59 -3.85 7.68
N PRO A 89 -18.02 -4.45 6.55
CA PRO A 89 -18.27 -5.87 6.46
C PRO A 89 -17.09 -6.71 7.00
N GLN A 90 -17.40 -7.85 7.61
CA GLN A 90 -16.37 -8.74 8.19
C GLN A 90 -15.40 -9.31 7.14
N ASN A 91 -15.70 -9.24 5.85
CA ASN A 91 -14.81 -9.66 4.78
C ASN A 91 -14.08 -8.49 4.10
N SER A 92 -14.10 -7.29 4.68
CA SER A 92 -13.39 -6.14 4.13
C SER A 92 -11.86 -6.29 4.19
N LEU A 93 -11.20 -5.70 3.20
CA LEU A 93 -9.76 -5.48 3.14
C LEU A 93 -9.50 -4.00 3.42
N VAL A 94 -8.66 -3.71 4.41
CA VAL A 94 -8.38 -2.34 4.86
C VAL A 94 -6.88 -2.09 4.84
N MET A 95 -6.46 -1.05 4.13
CA MET A 95 -5.12 -0.48 4.23
C MET A 95 -5.16 0.66 5.26
N ALA A 96 -4.70 0.39 6.48
CA ALA A 96 -4.67 1.38 7.55
C ALA A 96 -3.31 2.07 7.59
N ILE A 97 -3.29 3.33 7.18
CA ILE A 97 -2.07 4.13 7.02
C ILE A 97 -1.87 4.98 8.27
N GLY A 98 -0.75 4.77 8.94
CA GLY A 98 -0.23 5.65 9.99
C GLY A 98 1.14 6.22 9.63
N ASP A 99 1.64 7.11 10.50
CA ASP A 99 2.91 7.84 10.24
C ASP A 99 4.13 6.93 10.15
N LYS A 100 4.12 5.81 10.89
CA LYS A 100 5.26 4.90 11.03
C LYS A 100 5.01 3.51 10.47
N GLU A 101 3.76 3.18 10.20
CA GLU A 101 3.39 1.87 9.68
C GLU A 101 2.16 1.93 8.79
N ILE A 102 2.08 1.00 7.85
CA ILE A 102 0.87 0.70 7.09
C ILE A 102 0.47 -0.72 7.47
N ASP A 103 -0.72 -0.87 8.02
CA ASP A 103 -1.29 -2.16 8.42
C ASP A 103 -2.27 -2.66 7.35
N PHE A 104 -2.04 -3.88 6.87
CA PHE A 104 -2.91 -4.53 5.89
C PHE A 104 -3.80 -5.50 6.63
N ILE A 105 -5.07 -5.12 6.76
CA ILE A 105 -6.05 -5.81 7.61
C ILE A 105 -7.03 -6.56 6.70
N GLY A 106 -7.24 -7.84 7.02
CA GLY A 106 -8.21 -8.70 6.37
C GLY A 106 -9.10 -9.35 7.42
N SER A 107 -10.40 -9.23 7.22
CA SER A 107 -11.40 -9.76 8.16
C SER A 107 -11.22 -9.31 9.62
N GLY A 108 -10.82 -8.04 9.79
CA GLY A 108 -10.59 -7.42 11.10
C GLY A 108 -9.30 -7.86 11.79
N LYS A 109 -8.43 -8.63 11.11
CA LYS A 109 -7.12 -9.03 11.63
C LYS A 109 -5.99 -8.44 10.81
N SER A 110 -4.93 -8.00 11.47
CA SER A 110 -3.69 -7.60 10.80
C SER A 110 -3.06 -8.82 10.11
N LEU A 111 -2.88 -8.74 8.80
CA LEU A 111 -2.26 -9.79 7.98
C LEU A 111 -0.75 -9.59 7.95
N PHE A 112 -0.33 -8.38 7.62
CA PHE A 112 1.05 -7.94 7.59
C PHE A 112 1.12 -6.41 7.68
N LYS A 113 2.32 -5.90 7.98
CA LYS A 113 2.58 -4.47 8.11
C LYS A 113 3.81 -4.06 7.33
N PHE A 114 3.79 -2.84 6.82
CA PHE A 114 4.99 -2.13 6.41
C PHE A 114 5.41 -1.18 7.51
N ASN A 115 6.63 -1.35 8.02
CA ASN A 115 7.23 -0.39 8.94
C ASN A 115 7.97 0.67 8.12
N ILE A 116 7.45 1.88 8.12
CA ILE A 116 7.94 2.97 7.28
C ILE A 116 9.28 3.47 7.83
N LYS A 117 10.30 3.47 6.98
CA LYS A 117 11.64 4.00 7.26
C LYS A 117 11.82 5.42 6.75
N GLY A 118 10.99 5.82 5.80
CA GLY A 118 10.93 7.17 5.25
C GLY A 118 10.13 7.17 3.96
N PHE A 119 9.70 8.34 3.51
CA PHE A 119 9.07 8.54 2.21
C PHE A 119 9.59 9.81 1.55
N LYS A 120 9.37 9.93 0.24
CA LYS A 120 9.70 11.14 -0.52
C LYS A 120 8.66 11.39 -1.60
N LYS A 121 8.28 12.67 -1.72
CA LYS A 121 7.46 13.21 -2.83
C LYS A 121 8.36 14.02 -3.77
N TYR A 122 8.11 13.92 -5.07
CA TYR A 122 8.96 14.46 -6.14
C TYR A 122 8.25 15.50 -7.00
#